data_AF-A0A3A8PHP1-F1
#
_entry.id   AF-A0A3A8PHP1-F1
#
_cell.length_a   1.000
_cell.length_b   1.000
_cell.length_c   1.000
_cell.angle_alpha   90.00
_cell.angle_beta   90.00
_cell.angle_gamma   90.00
#
_symmetry.space_group_name_H-M   'P 1'
#
loop_
_entity.id
_entity.type
_entity.pdbx_description
1 polymer ?
#
loop_
_entity_poly.entity_id
_entity_poly.type
_entity_poly.pdbx_seq_one_letter_code
_entity_poly.pdbx_strand_id
1 'polypeptide(L)'
;MHLLGSPLVQSGPDDDFQRKGDRVEPNADGFGSTLVFNLRDYSEGLEGLYWRNIFGAPFVDVFGPRLDAIPASQRQSLDGGLVLVQPYELPTQAMTPEGDAAESQLIATLGREAFFDLPTLTKPSRVPDVSWMRSKH
;
A
#
# COMPACT_ATOMS: atom_id res chain seq x y z
N MET A 1 1.10 -20.20 -5.64
CA MET A 1 1.95 -19.25 -4.90
C MET A 1 1.52 -19.31 -3.43
N HIS A 2 2.23 -20.08 -2.59
CA HIS A 2 2.02 -20.01 -1.15
C HIS A 2 2.76 -18.78 -0.65
N LEU A 3 2.03 -17.81 -0.11
CA LEU A 3 2.62 -16.65 0.54
C LEU A 3 3.38 -17.13 1.77
N LEU A 4 4.71 -17.06 1.70
CA LEU A 4 5.61 -17.35 2.83
C LEU A 4 5.43 -16.25 3.88
N GLY A 5 4.36 -16.30 4.67
CA GLY A 5 4.20 -15.58 5.94
C GLY A 5 4.14 -14.04 5.91
N SER A 6 4.27 -13.37 4.76
CA SER A 6 4.14 -11.91 4.69
C SER A 6 2.68 -11.47 4.78
N PRO A 7 2.32 -10.48 5.63
CA PRO A 7 0.97 -9.95 5.75
C PRO A 7 0.60 -9.02 4.59
N LEU A 8 1.56 -8.68 3.73
CA LEU A 8 1.37 -7.83 2.55
C LEU A 8 2.21 -8.36 1.39
N VAL A 9 1.60 -8.44 0.21
CA VAL A 9 2.32 -8.59 -1.06
C VAL A 9 1.76 -7.63 -2.08
N GLN A 10 2.65 -6.95 -2.79
CA GLN A 10 2.32 -5.94 -3.78
C GLN A 10 3.01 -6.24 -5.10
N SER A 11 2.38 -5.86 -6.21
CA SER A 11 2.93 -5.97 -7.56
C SER A 11 2.46 -4.78 -8.38
N GLY A 12 3.36 -4.25 -9.20
CA GLY A 12 3.14 -3.09 -10.06
C GLY A 12 4.42 -2.75 -10.82
N PRO A 13 4.41 -1.74 -11.70
CA PRO A 13 5.61 -1.24 -12.35
C PRO A 13 6.59 -0.63 -11.33
N ASP A 14 7.89 -0.81 -11.55
CA ASP A 14 8.95 -0.28 -10.67
C ASP A 14 8.84 1.23 -10.46
N ASP A 15 8.51 1.97 -11.53
CA ASP A 15 8.33 3.43 -11.47
C ASP A 15 7.17 3.85 -10.55
N ASP A 16 6.12 3.02 -10.42
CA ASP A 16 5.00 3.31 -9.51
C ASP A 16 5.41 3.06 -8.05
N PHE A 17 6.27 2.06 -7.78
CA PHE A 17 6.91 1.87 -6.47
C PHE A 17 7.82 3.04 -6.13
N GLN A 18 8.69 3.48 -7.04
CA GLN A 18 9.60 4.60 -6.80
C GLN A 18 8.85 5.91 -6.54
N ARG A 19 7.78 6.16 -7.30
CA ARG A 19 6.96 7.37 -7.13
C ARG A 19 6.31 7.45 -5.75
N LYS A 20 5.98 6.31 -5.14
CA LYS A 20 5.22 6.22 -3.88
C LYS A 20 6.11 5.94 -2.67
N GLY A 21 7.19 5.20 -2.84
CA GLY A 21 7.98 4.66 -1.73
C GLY A 21 9.08 5.56 -1.22
N ASP A 22 9.63 6.39 -2.09
CA ASP A 22 10.78 7.21 -1.76
C ASP A 22 10.72 8.60 -2.39
N ARG A 23 11.48 9.51 -1.79
CA ARG A 23 11.65 10.88 -2.26
C ARG A 23 13.12 11.26 -2.22
N VAL A 24 13.54 12.03 -3.20
CA VAL A 24 14.90 12.56 -3.28
C VAL A 24 14.88 13.95 -2.65
N GLU A 25 15.53 14.10 -1.49
CA GLU A 25 15.66 15.38 -0.80
C GLU A 25 17.05 15.98 -1.04
N PRO A 26 17.16 17.29 -1.37
CA PRO A 26 18.47 17.93 -1.48
C PRO A 26 19.16 18.00 -0.12
N ASN A 27 20.48 17.81 -0.12
CA ASN A 27 21.25 17.92 1.11
C ASN A 27 21.28 19.38 1.61
N ALA A 28 21.32 19.57 2.93
CA ALA A 28 21.28 20.90 3.54
C ALA A 28 22.49 21.79 3.19
N ASP A 29 23.60 21.19 2.79
CA ASP A 29 24.81 21.87 2.32
C ASP A 29 24.74 22.29 0.84
N GLY A 30 23.66 21.95 0.14
CA GLY A 30 23.45 22.24 -1.27
C GLY A 30 24.22 21.31 -2.23
N PHE A 31 24.91 20.29 -1.72
CA PHE A 31 25.68 19.35 -2.54
C PHE A 31 25.09 17.94 -2.48
N GLY A 32 24.51 17.51 -3.61
CA GLY A 32 23.91 16.20 -3.77
C GLY A 32 22.52 16.08 -3.14
N SER A 33 22.04 14.84 -3.07
CA SER A 33 20.72 14.51 -2.54
C SER A 33 20.75 13.20 -1.77
N THR A 34 19.76 13.02 -0.90
CA THR A 34 19.54 11.82 -0.12
C THR A 34 18.22 11.17 -0.54
N LEU A 35 18.23 9.85 -0.67
CA LEU A 35 17.02 9.06 -0.82
C LEU A 35 16.36 8.87 0.54
N VAL A 36 15.12 9.32 0.68
CA VAL A 36 14.35 9.23 1.90
C VAL A 36 13.13 8.34 1.67
N PHE A 37 13.04 7.24 2.40
CA PHE A 37 11.87 6.37 2.38
C PHE A 37 10.67 7.06 3.05
N ASN A 38 9.49 6.95 2.43
CA ASN A 38 8.24 7.42 3.00
C ASN A 38 7.85 6.55 4.20
N LEU A 39 7.88 5.23 4.03
CA LEU A 39 7.72 4.22 5.09
C LEU A 39 8.88 3.22 5.07
N ARG A 40 9.27 2.68 6.24
CA ARG A 40 10.36 1.68 6.33
C ARG A 40 9.91 0.28 5.95
N ASP A 41 8.71 -0.08 6.37
CA ASP A 41 8.07 -1.36 6.11
C ASP A 41 6.56 -1.24 6.34
N TYR A 42 5.83 -2.32 6.07
CA TYR A 42 4.38 -2.38 6.18
C TYR A 42 3.84 -2.16 7.62
N SER A 43 4.69 -2.22 8.66
CA SER A 43 4.27 -1.91 10.03
C SER A 43 4.04 -0.41 10.26
N GLU A 44 4.51 0.44 9.35
CA GLU A 44 4.20 1.88 9.36
C GLU A 44 2.96 2.25 8.54
N GLY A 45 2.28 1.27 7.92
CA GLY A 45 1.11 1.45 7.06
C GLY A 45 1.42 1.19 5.58
N LEU A 46 0.71 1.89 4.67
CA LEU A 46 0.87 1.73 3.22
C LEU A 46 1.29 3.03 2.54
N GLU A 47 2.15 2.93 1.54
CA GLU A 47 2.56 4.08 0.70
C GLU A 47 1.52 4.42 -0.38
N GLY A 48 0.64 3.46 -0.68
CA GLY A 48 -0.39 3.56 -1.71
C GLY A 48 -0.98 2.18 -2.02
N LEU A 49 -1.73 2.10 -3.12
CA LEU A 49 -2.14 0.83 -3.71
C LEU A 49 -1.40 0.62 -5.02
N TYR A 50 -0.97 -0.60 -5.29
CA TYR A 50 -0.35 -0.97 -6.56
C TYR A 50 -1.32 -1.76 -7.41
N TRP A 51 -0.90 -2.18 -8.61
CA TRP A 51 -1.75 -2.98 -9.50
C TRP A 51 -2.37 -4.19 -8.79
N ARG A 52 -1.60 -4.91 -7.96
CA ARG A 52 -2.10 -5.97 -7.08
C ARG A 52 -1.65 -5.75 -5.65
N ASN A 53 -2.58 -5.82 -4.71
CA ASN A 53 -2.33 -5.75 -3.27
C ASN A 53 -3.00 -6.94 -2.61
N ILE A 54 -2.22 -7.86 -2.07
CA ILE A 54 -2.73 -9.02 -1.33
C ILE A 54 -2.53 -8.73 0.16
N PHE A 55 -3.65 -8.60 0.86
CA PHE A 55 -3.73 -8.32 2.28
C PHE A 55 -3.92 -9.61 3.06
N GLY A 56 -3.04 -9.86 4.02
CA GLY A 56 -3.20 -10.86 5.06
C GLY A 56 -3.88 -10.31 6.31
N ALA A 57 -4.03 -11.17 7.32
CA ALA A 57 -4.84 -10.89 8.52
C ALA A 57 -4.61 -9.49 9.14
N PRO A 58 -3.36 -9.01 9.38
CA PRO A 58 -3.16 -7.68 9.97
C PRO A 58 -3.78 -6.53 9.17
N PHE A 59 -3.75 -6.61 7.84
CA PHE A 59 -4.35 -5.60 6.96
C PHE A 59 -5.86 -5.81 6.80
N VAL A 60 -6.30 -7.07 6.76
CA VAL A 60 -7.74 -7.39 6.75
C VAL A 60 -8.42 -6.85 8.01
N ASP A 61 -7.75 -6.92 9.17
CA ASP A 61 -8.24 -6.34 10.43
C ASP A 61 -8.24 -4.80 10.41
N VAL A 62 -7.19 -4.19 9.83
CA VAL A 62 -7.14 -2.73 9.63
C VAL A 62 -8.27 -2.24 8.76
N PHE A 63 -8.59 -2.91 7.66
CA PHE A 63 -9.65 -2.43 6.77
C PHE A 63 -11.04 -2.87 7.22
N GLY A 64 -11.15 -4.07 7.79
CA GLY A 64 -12.38 -4.64 8.31
C GLY A 64 -13.53 -4.57 7.28
N PRO A 65 -14.74 -4.15 7.69
CA PRO A 65 -15.90 -4.08 6.79
C PRO A 65 -15.74 -3.15 5.58
N ARG A 66 -14.72 -2.26 5.56
CA ARG A 66 -14.47 -1.39 4.40
C ARG A 66 -14.05 -2.17 3.16
N LEU A 67 -13.49 -3.38 3.34
CA LEU A 67 -13.20 -4.28 2.22
C LEU A 67 -14.48 -4.69 1.50
N ASP A 68 -15.61 -4.83 2.20
CA ASP A 68 -16.88 -5.23 1.58
C ASP A 68 -17.53 -4.12 0.75
N ALA A 69 -17.09 -2.87 0.94
CA ALA A 69 -17.51 -1.73 0.12
C ALA A 69 -16.77 -1.65 -1.23
N ILE A 70 -15.72 -2.45 -1.43
CA ILE A 70 -14.99 -2.48 -2.71
C ILE A 70 -15.78 -3.30 -3.74
N PRO A 71 -15.96 -2.78 -4.98
CA PRO A 71 -16.59 -3.52 -6.06
C PRO A 71 -15.95 -4.90 -6.29
N ALA A 72 -16.76 -5.91 -6.61
CA ALA A 72 -16.28 -7.27 -6.87
C ALA A 72 -15.30 -7.37 -8.06
N SER A 73 -15.29 -6.38 -8.96
CA SER A 73 -14.30 -6.27 -10.04
C SER A 73 -12.90 -5.85 -9.56
N GLN A 74 -12.81 -5.26 -8.36
CA GLN A 74 -11.57 -4.71 -7.79
C GLN A 74 -11.16 -5.45 -6.50
N ARG A 75 -11.97 -6.42 -6.03
CA ARG A 75 -11.69 -7.23 -4.84
C ARG A 75 -12.00 -8.69 -5.08
N GLN A 76 -11.09 -9.55 -4.62
CA GLN A 76 -11.28 -10.99 -4.60
C GLN A 76 -10.82 -11.58 -3.26
N SER A 77 -11.65 -12.41 -2.64
CA SER A 77 -11.22 -13.25 -1.51
C SER A 77 -10.41 -14.43 -2.01
N LEU A 78 -9.32 -14.74 -1.32
CA LEU A 78 -8.40 -15.84 -1.61
C LEU A 78 -8.35 -16.81 -0.41
N ASP A 79 -7.82 -18.01 -0.64
CA ASP A 79 -7.67 -19.02 0.41
C ASP A 79 -6.81 -18.50 1.58
N GLY A 80 -7.12 -18.95 2.79
CA GLY A 80 -6.38 -18.58 4.00
C GLY A 80 -6.72 -17.20 4.57
N GLY A 81 -7.89 -16.65 4.23
CA GLY A 81 -8.34 -15.34 4.73
C GLY A 81 -7.64 -14.15 4.08
N LEU A 82 -7.01 -14.37 2.94
CA LEU A 82 -6.31 -13.35 2.16
C LEU A 82 -7.30 -12.57 1.29
N VAL A 83 -7.03 -11.30 1.05
CA VAL A 83 -7.85 -10.45 0.18
C VAL A 83 -6.99 -9.77 -0.86
N LEU A 84 -7.30 -9.99 -2.13
CA LEU A 84 -6.71 -9.28 -3.26
C LEU A 84 -7.53 -8.02 -3.54
N VAL A 85 -6.85 -6.88 -3.62
CA VAL A 85 -7.39 -5.58 -4.07
C VAL A 85 -6.58 -5.08 -5.27
N GLN A 86 -7.29 -4.72 -6.34
CA GLN A 86 -6.73 -4.25 -7.60
C GLN A 86 -7.45 -2.96 -8.04
N PRO A 87 -6.79 -1.78 -8.01
CA PRO A 87 -7.41 -0.54 -8.45
C PRO A 87 -7.82 -0.54 -9.93
N TYR A 88 -7.08 -1.26 -10.76
CA TYR A 88 -7.27 -1.33 -12.21
C TYR A 88 -6.83 -2.70 -12.74
N GLU A 89 -7.25 -3.01 -13.98
CA GLU A 89 -7.12 -4.36 -14.57
C GLU A 89 -5.69 -4.65 -15.03
N LEU A 90 -5.04 -3.69 -15.69
CA LEU A 90 -3.72 -3.86 -16.30
C LEU A 90 -2.65 -3.03 -15.58
N PRO A 91 -1.41 -3.54 -15.44
CA PRO A 91 -0.33 -2.79 -14.79
C PRO A 91 0.03 -1.51 -15.53
N THR A 92 -0.22 -1.44 -16.84
CA THR A 92 0.01 -0.27 -17.68
C THR A 92 -0.94 0.90 -17.38
N GLN A 93 -1.96 0.68 -16.55
CA GLN A 93 -2.84 1.76 -16.06
C GLN A 93 -2.25 2.46 -14.84
N ALA A 94 -1.18 1.94 -14.24
CA ALA A 94 -0.46 2.66 -13.20
C ALA A 94 0.06 3.99 -13.74
N MET A 95 0.01 5.03 -12.91
CA MET A 95 0.47 6.39 -13.24
C MET A 95 -0.27 7.07 -14.40
N THR A 96 -1.40 6.52 -14.88
CA THR A 96 -2.32 7.27 -15.75
C THR A 96 -3.32 8.04 -14.90
N PRO A 97 -3.93 9.13 -15.40
CA PRO A 97 -4.96 9.86 -14.67
C PRO A 97 -6.12 8.98 -14.19
N GLU A 98 -6.54 8.01 -15.01
CA GLU A 98 -7.61 7.07 -14.67
C GLU A 98 -7.17 6.08 -13.58
N GLY A 99 -5.91 5.60 -13.65
CA GLY A 99 -5.34 4.74 -12.62
C GLY A 99 -5.21 5.44 -11.27
N ASP A 100 -4.68 6.66 -11.27
CA ASP A 100 -4.55 7.49 -10.05
C ASP A 100 -5.92 7.83 -9.45
N ALA A 101 -6.93 8.07 -10.28
CA ALA A 101 -8.31 8.29 -9.81
C ALA A 101 -8.91 7.03 -9.18
N ALA A 102 -8.74 5.87 -9.81
CA ALA A 102 -9.23 4.59 -9.29
C ALA A 102 -8.54 4.19 -7.98
N GLU A 103 -7.22 4.40 -7.89
CA GLU A 103 -6.45 4.24 -6.66
C GLU A 103 -6.95 5.17 -5.55
N SER A 104 -7.09 6.47 -5.85
CA SER A 104 -7.57 7.46 -4.88
C SER A 104 -8.97 7.13 -4.35
N GLN A 105 -9.86 6.63 -5.21
CA GLN A 105 -11.19 6.18 -4.83
C GLN A 105 -11.13 4.97 -3.89
N LEU A 106 -10.29 3.97 -4.19
CA LEU A 106 -10.13 2.81 -3.31
C LEU A 106 -9.48 3.18 -1.97
N ILE A 107 -8.47 4.05 -1.97
CA ILE A 107 -7.86 4.57 -0.73
C ILE A 107 -8.91 5.30 0.11
N ALA A 108 -9.78 6.09 -0.50
CA ALA A 108 -10.88 6.74 0.20
C ALA A 108 -11.87 5.73 0.82
N THR A 109 -12.19 4.64 0.10
CA THR A 109 -13.05 3.55 0.58
C THR A 109 -12.41 2.78 1.75
N LEU A 110 -11.13 2.44 1.64
CA LEU A 110 -10.37 1.70 2.65
C LEU A 110 -10.06 2.56 3.88
N GLY A 111 -10.05 3.88 3.73
CA GLY A 111 -9.75 4.88 4.75
C GLY A 111 -8.32 5.39 4.60
N ARG A 112 -8.21 6.70 4.37
CA ARG A 112 -6.95 7.42 4.14
C ARG A 112 -5.98 7.32 5.30
N GLU A 113 -6.46 7.08 6.52
CA GLU A 113 -5.63 7.00 7.71
C GLU A 113 -4.63 5.82 7.72
N ALA A 114 -4.82 4.84 6.84
CA ALA A 114 -3.91 3.71 6.66
C ALA A 114 -2.82 3.95 5.60
N PHE A 115 -2.86 5.11 4.93
CA PHE A 115 -1.99 5.44 3.80
C PHE A 115 -1.15 6.68 4.08
N PHE A 116 0.08 6.68 3.57
CA PHE A 116 0.96 7.84 3.60
C PHE A 116 0.39 8.92 2.68
N ASP A 117 0.33 10.16 3.17
CA ASP A 117 -0.17 11.29 2.39
C ASP A 117 1.00 12.04 1.77
N LEU A 118 1.34 11.70 0.51
CA LEU A 118 2.49 12.25 -0.19
C LEU A 118 2.48 13.79 -0.32
N PRO A 119 1.36 14.47 -0.64
CA PRO A 119 1.29 15.93 -0.68
C PRO A 119 1.68 16.64 0.63
N THR A 120 1.33 16.07 1.79
CA THR A 120 1.60 16.69 3.11
C THR A 120 2.73 16.01 3.87
N LEU A 121 3.30 14.93 3.31
CA LEU A 121 4.29 14.06 3.93
C LEU A 121 3.84 13.51 5.29
N THR A 122 2.54 13.23 5.44
CA THR A 122 1.95 12.76 6.69
C THR A 122 1.95 11.23 6.75
N LYS A 123 2.43 10.68 7.87
CA LYS A 123 2.42 9.23 8.12
C LYS A 123 1.02 8.69 8.43
N PRO A 124 0.73 7.43 8.08
CA PRO A 124 -0.49 6.74 8.51
C PRO A 124 -0.69 6.83 10.03
N SER A 125 -1.92 7.10 10.46
CA SER A 125 -2.31 7.06 11.88
C SER A 125 -2.99 5.75 12.27
N ARG A 126 -3.31 4.91 11.28
CA ARG A 126 -3.84 3.56 11.47
C ARG A 126 -2.94 2.55 10.77
N VAL A 127 -2.22 1.74 11.56
CA VAL A 127 -1.23 0.79 11.08
C VAL A 127 -1.61 -0.65 11.44
N PRO A 128 -1.15 -1.66 10.69
CA PRO A 128 -1.42 -3.06 11.03
C PRO A 128 -0.71 -3.48 12.31
N ASP A 129 -1.38 -4.28 13.15
CA ASP A 129 -0.73 -4.94 14.28
C ASP A 129 0.05 -6.17 13.80
N VAL A 130 1.37 -6.02 13.77
CA VAL A 130 2.32 -7.07 13.40
C VAL A 130 3.21 -7.49 14.58
N SER A 131 2.82 -7.12 15.81
CA SER A 131 3.60 -7.40 17.02
C SER A 131 3.89 -8.90 17.21
N TRP A 132 2.92 -9.76 16.89
CA TRP A 132 3.03 -11.21 16.96
C TRP A 132 4.09 -11.80 16.03
N MET A 133 4.45 -11.10 14.94
CA MET A 133 5.47 -11.54 13.99
C MET A 133 6.89 -11.30 14.52
N ARG A 134 7.07 -10.32 15.42
CA ARG A 134 8.38 -9.95 15.97
C ARG A 134 8.86 -10.90 17.07
N SER A 135 7.98 -11.71 17.67
CA SER A 135 8.30 -12.64 18.77
C SER A 135 8.92 -13.99 18.34
N LYS A 136 9.29 -14.18 17.07
CA LYS A 136 9.85 -15.45 16.57
C LYS A 136 11.36 -15.42 16.24
N HIS A 137 12.10 -14.47 16.81
CA HIS A 137 13.56 -14.40 16.67
C HIS A 137 14.26 -14.54 18.02
#